data_AF-A0A9E2ZEV0-F1
#
_entry.id   AF-A0A9E2ZEV0-F1
#
_cell.length_a   1.000
_cell.length_b   1.000
_cell.length_c   1.000
_cell.angle_alpha   90.00
_cell.angle_beta   90.00
_cell.angle_gamma   90.00
#
_symmetry.space_group_name_H-M   'P 1'
#
loop_
_entity.id
_entity.type
_entity.pdbx_description
1 polymer ?
#
loop_
_entity_poly.entity_id
_entity_poly.type
_entity_poly.pdbx_seq_one_letter_code
_entity_poly.pdbx_strand_id
1 'polypeptide(L)'
;PSFIFSDYEHADIAVYRRTGSTILHPDVIDTSLFRRRGMRADRLIPFKGLKEDLTFAGVDVEGIEPHDLGEVPAGSVKVLFRPPSETSHYYTENSTAMARAALEWLANAGALVVFSPRESNQVRLLEGLDWSSSPVVLHRSVPFVALLKSVDAVMCAGGTMLREAAYLGIPAYSIFQSEIGEVDRWLERVGRVTLLRCPEDLARIQLRHRGPLAPLDTNPYLLQHLVTLIAERATQVLQPPETPAKRLVLSASERTSSQ
;
A
#
# COMPACT_ATOMS: atom_id res chain seq x y z
N PRO A 1 22.71 -5.36 -6.17
CA PRO A 1 21.69 -4.34 -6.55
C PRO A 1 20.57 -4.36 -5.52
N SER A 2 19.93 -3.21 -5.23
CA SER A 2 18.86 -3.10 -4.24
C SER A 2 17.60 -2.55 -4.92
N PHE A 3 16.46 -3.15 -4.63
CA PHE A 3 15.16 -2.80 -5.20
C PHE A 3 14.15 -2.58 -4.07
N ILE A 4 13.26 -1.61 -4.24
CA ILE A 4 12.14 -1.35 -3.33
C ILE A 4 10.88 -1.03 -4.13
N PHE A 5 9.76 -1.56 -3.65
CA PHE A 5 8.42 -1.16 -4.11
C PHE A 5 7.93 0.01 -3.26
N SER A 6 7.67 1.15 -3.90
CA SER A 6 7.09 2.33 -3.25
C SER A 6 5.81 2.73 -3.95
N ASP A 7 4.73 2.71 -3.19
CA ASP A 7 3.36 3.05 -3.57
C ASP A 7 2.88 4.32 -2.84
N TYR A 8 3.81 5.07 -2.24
CA TYR A 8 3.54 6.33 -1.55
C TYR A 8 4.71 7.29 -1.72
N GLU A 9 4.55 8.25 -2.61
CA GLU A 9 5.56 9.21 -3.06
C GLU A 9 5.99 10.22 -1.98
N HIS A 10 5.25 10.34 -0.89
CA HIS A 10 5.61 11.19 0.23
C HIS A 10 6.50 10.46 1.26
N ALA A 11 6.65 9.12 1.16
CA ALA A 11 7.53 8.23 1.95
C ALA A 11 8.92 8.87 2.20
N ASP A 12 9.59 8.66 3.34
CA ASP A 12 11.00 9.09 3.44
C ASP A 12 11.85 8.20 2.52
N ILE A 13 12.49 8.81 1.53
CA ILE A 13 13.33 8.12 0.54
C ILE A 13 14.82 8.42 0.70
N ALA A 14 15.22 9.12 1.76
CA ALA A 14 16.59 9.58 1.94
C ALA A 14 17.60 8.43 1.99
N VAL A 15 17.23 7.30 2.60
CA VAL A 15 18.07 6.10 2.63
C VAL A 15 18.26 5.53 1.23
N TYR A 16 17.18 5.34 0.46
CA TYR A 16 17.23 4.78 -0.90
C TYR A 16 18.01 5.66 -1.87
N ARG A 17 17.90 6.98 -1.70
CA ARG A 17 18.72 7.95 -2.44
C ARG A 17 20.21 7.78 -2.14
N ARG A 18 20.58 7.61 -0.87
CA ARG A 18 21.98 7.45 -0.44
C ARG A 18 22.58 6.09 -0.83
N THR A 19 21.79 5.02 -0.78
CA THR A 19 22.23 3.67 -1.13
C THR A 19 22.18 3.39 -2.63
N GLY A 20 21.59 4.28 -3.42
CA GLY A 20 21.41 4.07 -4.86
C GLY A 20 20.43 2.94 -5.18
N SER A 21 19.48 2.68 -4.28
CA SER A 21 18.42 1.68 -4.48
C SER A 21 17.51 2.09 -5.64
N THR A 22 17.07 1.10 -6.41
CA THR A 22 16.08 1.28 -7.48
C THR A 22 14.68 1.24 -6.88
N ILE A 23 13.87 2.26 -7.13
CA ILE A 23 12.46 2.32 -6.73
C ILE A 23 11.61 1.86 -7.90
N LEU A 24 10.85 0.79 -7.68
CA LEU A 24 9.73 0.39 -8.52
C LEU A 24 8.47 1.02 -7.95
N HIS A 25 7.67 1.67 -8.78
CA HIS A 25 6.44 2.34 -8.34
C HIS A 25 5.29 2.16 -9.34
N PRO A 26 4.03 2.16 -8.90
CA PRO A 26 2.87 2.20 -9.79
C PRO A 26 2.96 3.38 -10.77
N ASP A 27 2.55 3.18 -12.01
CA ASP A 27 2.54 4.19 -13.08
C ASP A 27 1.52 5.31 -12.87
N VAL A 28 0.56 5.10 -11.97
CA VAL A 28 -0.34 6.16 -11.48
C VAL A 28 0.41 7.24 -10.70
N ILE A 29 1.60 6.94 -10.18
CA ILE A 29 2.47 7.93 -9.51
C ILE A 29 3.39 8.55 -10.56
N ASP A 30 3.31 9.88 -10.74
CA ASP A 30 4.24 10.59 -11.62
C ASP A 30 5.69 10.47 -11.11
N THR A 31 6.56 9.85 -11.89
CA THR A 31 8.00 9.70 -11.63
C THR A 31 8.67 11.04 -11.28
N SER A 32 8.16 12.17 -11.78
CA SER A 32 8.68 13.50 -11.47
C SER A 32 8.64 13.83 -9.97
N LEU A 33 7.71 13.26 -9.20
CA LEU A 33 7.58 13.43 -7.75
C LEU A 33 8.83 12.90 -7.02
N PHE A 34 9.31 11.71 -7.38
CA PHE A 34 10.55 11.16 -6.82
C PHE A 34 11.79 11.92 -7.29
N ARG A 35 11.82 12.37 -8.55
CA ARG A 35 12.93 13.16 -9.10
C ARG A 35 13.11 14.49 -8.36
N ARG A 36 12.01 15.20 -8.06
CA ARG A 36 12.04 16.44 -7.26
C ARG A 36 12.64 16.23 -5.86
N ARG A 37 12.60 14.99 -5.35
CA ARG A 37 13.17 14.59 -4.05
C ARG A 37 14.60 14.04 -4.15
N GLY A 38 15.22 14.16 -5.33
CA GLY A 38 16.64 13.86 -5.57
C GLY A 38 16.91 12.42 -6.01
N MET A 39 15.89 11.64 -6.37
CA MET A 39 16.11 10.33 -6.97
C MET A 39 16.59 10.46 -8.41
N ARG A 40 17.58 9.64 -8.78
CA ARG A 40 18.10 9.57 -10.14
C ARG A 40 17.11 8.90 -11.07
N ALA A 41 16.96 9.41 -12.29
CA ALA A 41 16.01 8.86 -13.26
C ALA A 41 16.28 7.38 -13.61
N ASP A 42 17.54 6.96 -13.68
CA ASP A 42 17.93 5.56 -13.94
C ASP A 42 17.66 4.61 -12.76
N ARG A 43 17.20 5.14 -11.62
CA ARG A 43 16.81 4.40 -10.41
C ARG A 43 15.31 4.40 -10.17
N LEU A 44 14.52 4.91 -11.11
CA LEU A 44 13.07 4.95 -11.02
C LEU A 44 12.47 4.11 -12.14
N ILE A 45 11.65 3.13 -11.77
CA ILE A 45 11.03 2.20 -12.70
C ILE A 45 9.53 2.22 -12.44
N PRO A 46 8.73 2.96 -13.25
CA PRO A 46 7.29 2.83 -13.20
C PRO A 46 6.88 1.43 -13.70
N PHE A 47 5.82 0.87 -13.11
CA PHE A 47 5.17 -0.34 -13.60
C PHE A 47 3.68 -0.14 -13.74
N LYS A 48 3.08 -0.79 -14.74
CA LYS A 48 1.63 -0.74 -14.96
C LYS A 48 0.90 -1.61 -13.95
N GLY A 49 0.01 -1.01 -13.18
CA GLY A 49 -0.80 -1.68 -12.16
C GLY A 49 -0.47 -1.21 -10.74
N LEU A 50 -1.00 -1.92 -9.74
CA LEU A 50 -0.86 -1.61 -8.34
C LEU A 50 0.08 -2.61 -7.64
N LYS A 51 0.52 -2.25 -6.44
CA LYS A 51 1.26 -3.18 -5.60
C LYS A 51 0.39 -4.36 -5.19
N GLU A 52 -0.93 -4.14 -5.09
CA GLU A 52 -1.89 -5.17 -4.72
C GLU A 52 -2.00 -6.29 -5.77
N ASP A 53 -1.72 -6.03 -7.05
CA ASP A 53 -1.59 -7.10 -8.06
C ASP A 53 -0.45 -8.08 -7.70
N LEU A 54 0.58 -7.62 -6.99
CA LEU A 54 1.62 -8.49 -6.42
C LEU A 54 1.16 -9.18 -5.14
N THR A 55 0.48 -8.45 -4.26
CA THR A 55 -0.04 -8.97 -2.98
C THR A 55 -0.97 -10.17 -3.20
N PHE A 56 -1.80 -10.13 -4.24
CA PHE A 56 -2.77 -11.17 -4.55
C PHE A 56 -2.33 -12.14 -5.65
N ALA A 57 -1.13 -11.98 -6.24
CA ALA A 57 -0.65 -12.87 -7.28
C ALA A 57 -0.57 -14.33 -6.79
N GLY A 58 -1.33 -15.22 -7.43
CA GLY A 58 -1.36 -16.65 -7.09
C GLY A 58 -2.09 -16.99 -5.78
N VAL A 59 -2.77 -16.02 -5.15
CA VAL A 59 -3.58 -16.26 -3.96
C VAL A 59 -4.99 -16.69 -4.37
N ASP A 60 -5.42 -17.88 -3.94
CA ASP A 60 -6.82 -18.32 -4.04
C ASP A 60 -7.66 -17.63 -2.97
N VAL A 61 -8.12 -16.41 -3.26
CA VAL A 61 -8.96 -15.61 -2.35
C VAL A 61 -10.32 -16.28 -2.11
N GLU A 62 -10.85 -17.01 -3.09
CA GLU A 62 -12.15 -17.67 -2.98
C GLU A 62 -12.10 -18.81 -1.98
N GLY A 63 -11.05 -19.64 -2.02
CA GLY A 63 -10.84 -20.78 -1.12
C GLY A 63 -10.46 -20.44 0.32
N ILE A 64 -10.14 -19.18 0.64
CA ILE A 64 -9.80 -18.76 2.02
C ILE A 64 -11.05 -18.48 2.84
N GLU A 65 -11.31 -19.23 3.90
CA GLU A 65 -12.47 -18.96 4.78
C GLU A 65 -12.38 -17.59 5.49
N PRO A 66 -13.51 -16.89 5.69
CA PRO A 66 -13.55 -15.69 6.53
C PRO A 66 -13.05 -15.98 7.95
N HIS A 67 -12.40 -14.99 8.57
CA HIS A 67 -12.00 -15.09 9.96
C HIS A 67 -13.24 -15.14 10.88
N ASP A 68 -13.23 -16.10 11.81
CA ASP A 68 -14.23 -16.20 12.86
C ASP A 68 -14.06 -15.05 13.88
N LEU A 69 -15.07 -14.19 13.96
CA LEU A 69 -15.12 -13.04 14.87
C LEU A 69 -15.78 -13.39 16.22
N GLY A 70 -16.16 -14.66 16.42
CA GLY A 70 -16.90 -15.13 17.58
C GLY A 70 -18.39 -14.79 17.50
N GLU A 71 -19.05 -14.80 18.65
CA GLU A 71 -20.46 -14.47 18.77
C GLU A 71 -20.69 -12.98 18.49
N VAL A 72 -21.34 -12.69 17.36
CA VAL A 72 -21.66 -11.34 16.90
C VAL A 72 -23.16 -11.23 16.60
N PRO A 73 -23.80 -10.07 16.83
CA PRO A 73 -25.23 -9.95 16.59
C PRO A 73 -25.60 -10.23 15.12
N ALA A 74 -26.70 -10.94 14.94
CA ALA A 74 -27.17 -11.31 13.62
C ALA A 74 -27.54 -10.06 12.80
N GLY A 75 -27.10 -10.02 11.54
CA GLY A 75 -27.41 -8.93 10.63
C GLY A 75 -26.60 -7.64 10.83
N SER A 76 -25.70 -7.56 11.81
CA SER A 76 -24.80 -6.40 11.98
C SER A 76 -23.92 -6.18 10.76
N VAL A 77 -23.83 -4.92 10.32
CA VAL A 77 -22.83 -4.47 9.34
C VAL A 77 -21.49 -4.35 10.05
N LYS A 78 -20.48 -5.07 9.56
CA LYS A 78 -19.17 -5.22 10.20
C LYS A 78 -18.17 -4.27 9.58
N VAL A 79 -17.56 -3.41 10.39
CA VAL A 79 -16.55 -2.44 9.90
C VAL A 79 -15.21 -2.75 10.55
N LEU A 80 -14.24 -3.16 9.74
CA LEU A 80 -12.85 -3.24 10.19
C LEU A 80 -12.31 -1.83 10.39
N PHE A 81 -11.97 -1.49 11.62
CA PHE A 81 -11.36 -0.22 11.95
C PHE A 81 -9.91 -0.42 12.35
N ARG A 82 -8.98 0.22 11.62
CA ARG A 82 -7.56 0.25 11.98
C ARG A 82 -7.09 1.68 12.20
N PRO A 83 -6.78 2.07 13.46
CA PRO A 83 -6.39 3.44 13.78
C PRO A 83 -5.05 3.85 13.11
N PRO A 84 -4.79 5.15 12.98
CA PRO A 84 -3.48 5.67 12.57
C PRO A 84 -2.37 5.15 13.50
N SER A 85 -1.18 4.93 12.95
CA SER A 85 -0.02 4.66 13.82
C SER A 85 0.45 5.96 14.45
N GLU A 86 0.59 5.96 15.78
CA GLU A 86 1.12 7.10 16.53
C GLU A 86 2.65 7.26 16.35
N THR A 87 3.32 6.22 15.81
CA THR A 87 4.78 6.18 15.63
C THR A 87 5.23 6.41 14.19
N SER A 88 4.29 6.55 13.24
CA SER A 88 4.62 6.87 11.85
C SER A 88 5.10 8.31 11.72
N HIS A 89 6.06 8.56 10.83
CA HIS A 89 6.53 9.91 10.51
C HIS A 89 5.51 10.78 9.77
N TYR A 90 4.33 10.25 9.44
CA TYR A 90 3.18 11.02 8.94
C TYR A 90 2.10 11.27 9.98
N TYR A 91 2.31 10.88 11.24
CA TYR A 91 1.34 11.09 12.31
C TYR A 91 1.04 12.58 12.54
N THR A 92 -0.23 12.88 12.84
CA THR A 92 -0.69 14.20 13.30
C THR A 92 -1.73 14.01 14.40
N GLU A 93 -1.87 14.98 15.31
CA GLU A 93 -2.94 14.95 16.33
C GLU A 93 -4.33 14.90 15.69
N ASN A 94 -4.49 15.53 14.52
CA ASN A 94 -5.70 15.46 13.70
C ASN A 94 -6.05 14.02 13.29
N SER A 95 -5.06 13.14 13.07
CA SER A 95 -5.29 11.73 12.76
C SER A 95 -6.03 11.01 13.89
N THR A 96 -5.64 11.28 15.14
CA THR A 96 -6.27 10.69 16.33
C THR A 96 -7.67 11.28 16.56
N ALA A 97 -7.83 12.60 16.38
CA ALA A 97 -9.14 13.26 16.48
C ALA A 97 -10.12 12.72 15.42
N MET A 98 -9.69 12.58 14.16
CA MET A 98 -10.51 12.00 13.10
C MET A 98 -10.84 10.53 13.39
N ALA A 99 -9.89 9.74 13.88
CA ALA A 99 -10.14 8.35 14.25
C ALA A 99 -11.19 8.25 15.37
N ARG A 100 -11.13 9.14 16.37
CA ARG A 100 -12.10 9.20 17.45
C ARG A 100 -13.49 9.59 16.94
N ALA A 101 -13.58 10.64 16.12
CA ALA A 101 -14.85 11.08 15.51
C ALA A 101 -15.48 9.97 14.65
N ALA A 102 -14.66 9.22 13.91
CA ALA A 102 -15.12 8.12 13.09
C ALA A 102 -15.63 6.93 13.93
N LEU A 103 -14.96 6.59 15.03
CA LEU A 103 -15.43 5.55 15.97
C LEU A 103 -16.75 5.96 16.65
N GLU A 104 -16.87 7.21 17.08
CA GLU A 104 -18.10 7.75 17.66
C GLU A 104 -19.26 7.71 16.65
N TRP A 105 -19.00 8.09 15.39
CA TRP A 105 -19.98 7.98 14.32
C TRP A 105 -20.41 6.52 14.08
N LEU A 106 -19.46 5.57 14.06
CA LEU A 106 -19.76 4.14 13.89
C LEU A 106 -20.60 3.58 15.07
N ALA A 107 -20.29 4.01 16.29
CA ALA A 107 -21.05 3.65 17.49
C ALA A 107 -22.52 4.10 17.38
N ASN A 108 -22.73 5.38 17.03
CA ASN A 108 -24.05 5.97 16.83
C ASN A 108 -24.82 5.34 15.66
N ALA A 109 -24.11 4.90 14.62
CA ALA A 109 -24.70 4.23 13.47
C ALA A 109 -25.03 2.75 13.72
N GLY A 110 -24.71 2.21 14.90
CA GLY A 110 -24.98 0.82 15.27
C GLY A 110 -24.16 -0.21 14.49
N ALA A 111 -23.01 0.19 13.94
CA ALA A 111 -22.10 -0.74 13.24
C ALA A 111 -21.38 -1.65 14.25
N LEU A 112 -21.14 -2.91 13.88
CA LEU A 112 -20.22 -3.75 14.62
C LEU A 112 -18.79 -3.41 14.22
N VAL A 113 -18.04 -2.81 15.13
CA VAL A 113 -16.63 -2.49 14.89
C VAL A 113 -15.75 -3.70 15.17
N VAL A 114 -14.98 -4.12 14.17
CA VAL A 114 -13.86 -5.05 14.32
C VAL A 114 -12.60 -4.18 14.43
N PHE A 115 -12.09 -4.01 15.64
CA PHE A 115 -10.98 -3.09 15.93
C PHE A 115 -9.64 -3.82 15.82
N SER A 116 -8.79 -3.39 14.88
CA SER A 116 -7.44 -3.90 14.69
C SER A 116 -6.41 -2.86 15.14
N PRO A 117 -5.97 -2.87 16.41
CA PRO A 117 -4.98 -1.91 16.90
C PRO A 117 -3.64 -2.08 16.17
N ARG A 118 -2.95 -0.97 15.87
CA ARG A 118 -1.54 -1.01 15.49
C ARG A 118 -0.65 -1.15 16.71
N GLU A 119 -1.00 -0.46 17.78
CA GLU A 119 -0.33 -0.52 19.07
C GLU A 119 -1.36 -0.92 20.16
N SER A 120 -0.95 -1.77 21.11
CA SER A 120 -1.88 -2.36 22.10
C SER A 120 -2.61 -1.32 22.96
N ASN A 121 -1.99 -0.15 23.19
CA ASN A 121 -2.59 0.95 23.94
C ASN A 121 -3.75 1.65 23.19
N GLN A 122 -3.94 1.40 21.88
CA GLN A 122 -4.96 2.08 21.08
C GLN A 122 -6.38 1.61 21.36
N VAL A 123 -6.54 0.51 22.09
CA VAL A 123 -7.84 0.06 22.59
C VAL A 123 -8.55 1.15 23.40
N ARG A 124 -7.79 2.07 24.02
CA ARG A 124 -8.30 3.26 24.71
C ARG A 124 -9.20 4.16 23.85
N LEU A 125 -9.04 4.12 22.51
CA LEU A 125 -9.87 4.91 21.59
C LEU A 125 -11.35 4.50 21.64
N LEU A 126 -11.64 3.27 22.10
CA LEU A 126 -13.00 2.74 22.24
C LEU A 126 -13.68 3.17 23.54
N GLU A 127 -12.92 3.65 24.53
CA GLU A 127 -13.41 3.98 25.86
C GLU A 127 -14.32 5.20 25.85
N GLY A 128 -15.42 5.14 26.60
CA GLY A 128 -16.38 6.24 26.74
C GLY A 128 -17.25 6.49 25.51
N LEU A 129 -17.30 5.55 24.56
CA LEU A 129 -18.23 5.56 23.43
C LEU A 129 -19.43 4.66 23.73
N ASP A 130 -20.62 5.08 23.31
CA ASP A 130 -21.88 4.35 23.53
C ASP A 130 -22.13 3.33 22.41
N TRP A 131 -21.63 2.11 22.60
CA TRP A 131 -21.70 1.06 21.60
C TRP A 131 -23.01 0.28 21.69
N SER A 132 -23.79 0.27 20.61
CA SER A 132 -24.94 -0.65 20.48
C SER A 132 -24.55 -2.13 20.54
N SER A 133 -23.29 -2.44 20.21
CA SER A 133 -22.69 -3.77 20.31
C SER A 133 -21.21 -3.65 20.62
N SER A 134 -20.73 -4.40 21.60
CA SER A 134 -19.33 -4.36 22.00
C SER A 134 -18.39 -4.58 20.80
N PRO A 135 -17.41 -3.70 20.56
CA PRO A 135 -16.43 -3.90 19.50
C PRO A 135 -15.64 -5.20 19.67
N VAL A 136 -15.37 -5.89 18.57
CA VAL A 136 -14.49 -7.06 18.54
C VAL A 136 -13.05 -6.59 18.41
N VAL A 137 -12.23 -6.76 19.45
CA VAL A 137 -10.83 -6.33 19.46
C VAL A 137 -9.90 -7.46 19.04
N LEU A 138 -9.10 -7.24 17.99
CA LEU A 138 -8.11 -8.21 17.53
C LEU A 138 -6.82 -8.08 18.35
N HIS A 139 -6.57 -9.05 19.24
CA HIS A 139 -5.37 -9.07 20.08
C HIS A 139 -4.15 -9.71 19.41
N ARG A 140 -4.33 -10.38 18.28
CA ARG A 140 -3.29 -11.08 17.53
C ARG A 140 -3.42 -10.76 16.05
N SER A 141 -2.32 -10.92 15.32
CA SER A 141 -2.33 -10.81 13.87
C SER A 141 -3.25 -11.87 13.26
N VAL A 142 -4.12 -11.43 12.36
CA VAL A 142 -5.02 -12.29 11.58
C VAL A 142 -4.57 -12.26 10.12
N PRO A 143 -4.61 -13.39 9.39
CA PRO A 143 -4.37 -13.39 7.94
C PRO A 143 -5.29 -12.38 7.24
N PHE A 144 -4.69 -11.46 6.48
CA PHE A 144 -5.42 -10.26 6.01
C PHE A 144 -6.58 -10.62 5.08
N VAL A 145 -6.45 -11.61 4.20
CA VAL A 145 -7.55 -12.05 3.31
C VAL A 145 -8.74 -12.58 4.12
N ALA A 146 -8.48 -13.46 5.10
CA ALA A 146 -9.54 -14.00 5.96
C ALA A 146 -10.23 -12.88 6.76
N LEU A 147 -9.47 -11.90 7.26
CA LEU A 147 -10.01 -10.73 7.96
C LEU A 147 -10.84 -9.83 7.04
N LEU A 148 -10.35 -9.51 5.84
CA LEU A 148 -11.10 -8.72 4.87
C LEU A 148 -12.38 -9.44 4.42
N LYS A 149 -12.35 -10.77 4.32
CA LYS A 149 -13.54 -11.59 4.03
C LYS A 149 -14.53 -11.65 5.19
N SER A 150 -14.17 -11.26 6.42
CA SER A 150 -15.11 -11.27 7.55
C SER A 150 -15.81 -9.94 7.80
N VAL A 151 -15.54 -8.89 7.01
CA VAL A 151 -16.06 -7.53 7.23
C VAL A 151 -16.70 -6.92 5.99
N ASP A 152 -17.68 -6.04 6.19
CA ASP A 152 -18.45 -5.39 5.12
C ASP A 152 -17.80 -4.11 4.61
N ALA A 153 -17.02 -3.44 5.44
CA ALA A 153 -16.26 -2.26 5.07
C ALA A 153 -14.94 -2.19 5.85
N VAL A 154 -13.99 -1.44 5.31
CA VAL A 154 -12.72 -1.13 5.98
C VAL A 154 -12.61 0.37 6.15
N MET A 155 -12.24 0.79 7.35
CA MET A 155 -11.92 2.17 7.67
C MET A 155 -10.55 2.23 8.33
N CYS A 156 -9.61 2.96 7.73
CA CYS A 156 -8.30 3.13 8.32
C CYS A 156 -7.61 4.41 7.86
N ALA A 157 -6.54 4.79 8.54
CA ALA A 157 -5.73 5.95 8.18
C ALA A 157 -4.81 5.69 6.97
N GLY A 158 -5.35 5.16 5.88
CA GLY A 158 -4.63 4.88 4.64
C GLY A 158 -3.70 3.66 4.68
N GLY A 159 -2.91 3.53 3.61
CA GLY A 159 -1.86 2.51 3.47
C GLY A 159 -2.35 1.14 2.99
N THR A 160 -1.51 0.11 3.17
CA THR A 160 -1.67 -1.22 2.57
C THR A 160 -3.06 -1.82 2.77
N MET A 161 -3.57 -1.87 4.00
CA MET A 161 -4.86 -2.50 4.31
C MET A 161 -6.04 -1.80 3.61
N LEU A 162 -6.00 -0.47 3.48
CA LEU A 162 -7.03 0.27 2.73
C LEU A 162 -7.04 -0.16 1.27
N ARG A 163 -5.85 -0.25 0.67
CA ARG A 163 -5.65 -0.56 -0.74
C ARG A 163 -5.97 -2.01 -1.04
N GLU A 164 -5.62 -2.94 -0.16
CA GLU A 164 -5.99 -4.35 -0.24
C GLU A 164 -7.52 -4.52 -0.22
N ALA A 165 -8.21 -3.82 0.68
CA ALA A 165 -9.67 -3.82 0.73
C ALA A 165 -10.30 -3.24 -0.54
N ALA A 166 -9.82 -2.08 -0.97
CA ALA A 166 -10.24 -1.41 -2.20
C ALA A 166 -9.98 -2.28 -3.43
N TYR A 167 -8.84 -2.96 -3.47
CA TYR A 167 -8.48 -3.90 -4.53
C TYR A 167 -9.48 -5.04 -4.62
N LEU A 168 -9.88 -5.64 -3.49
CA LEU A 168 -10.89 -6.70 -3.43
C LEU A 168 -12.34 -6.23 -3.67
N GLY A 169 -12.56 -4.93 -3.88
CA GLY A 169 -13.90 -4.35 -4.06
C GLY A 169 -14.69 -4.19 -2.76
N ILE A 170 -14.03 -4.29 -1.60
CA ILE A 170 -14.64 -4.02 -0.30
C ILE A 170 -14.69 -2.50 -0.11
N PRO A 171 -15.84 -1.92 0.29
CA PRO A 171 -15.94 -0.50 0.62
C PRO A 171 -14.82 -0.04 1.57
N ALA A 172 -13.97 0.88 1.09
CA ALA A 172 -12.78 1.34 1.79
C ALA A 172 -12.86 2.84 2.06
N TYR A 173 -12.78 3.22 3.33
CA TYR A 173 -12.89 4.59 3.82
C TYR A 173 -11.56 5.04 4.44
N SER A 174 -10.89 6.01 3.81
CA SER A 174 -9.64 6.55 4.32
C SER A 174 -9.93 7.68 5.30
N ILE A 175 -9.51 7.53 6.55
CA ILE A 175 -9.45 8.62 7.54
C ILE A 175 -8.05 9.23 7.63
N PHE A 176 -7.23 9.06 6.58
CA PHE A 176 -5.85 9.54 6.56
C PHE A 176 -5.80 11.08 6.48
N GLN A 177 -5.14 11.69 7.46
CA GLN A 177 -5.11 13.15 7.65
C GLN A 177 -3.83 13.82 7.14
N SER A 178 -2.92 13.06 6.56
CA SER A 178 -1.68 13.60 5.97
C SER A 178 -1.83 13.80 4.46
N GLU A 179 -0.72 14.06 3.79
CA GLU A 179 -0.67 14.21 2.34
C GLU A 179 -1.09 12.89 1.67
N ILE A 180 -2.25 12.89 1.01
CA ILE A 180 -2.78 11.69 0.35
C ILE A 180 -1.90 11.38 -0.88
N GLY A 181 -1.50 10.13 -1.09
CA GLY A 181 -0.71 9.73 -2.27
C GLY A 181 -1.53 9.50 -3.55
N GLU A 182 -0.87 9.51 -4.71
CA GLU A 182 -1.50 9.36 -6.03
C GLU A 182 -2.22 8.02 -6.22
N VAL A 183 -1.75 6.94 -5.59
CA VAL A 183 -2.46 5.65 -5.60
C VAL A 183 -3.84 5.78 -4.94
N ASP A 184 -3.92 6.45 -3.79
CA ASP A 184 -5.18 6.66 -3.07
C ASP A 184 -6.11 7.58 -3.86
N ARG A 185 -5.57 8.62 -4.51
CA ARG A 185 -6.35 9.49 -5.42
C ARG A 185 -6.90 8.71 -6.61
N TRP A 186 -6.07 7.85 -7.19
CA TRP A 186 -6.51 7.02 -8.31
C TRP A 186 -7.62 6.07 -7.87
N LEU A 187 -7.47 5.41 -6.72
CA LEU A 187 -8.49 4.54 -6.14
C LEU A 187 -9.81 5.29 -5.84
N GLU A 188 -9.74 6.54 -5.39
CA GLU A 188 -10.94 7.37 -5.23
C GLU A 188 -11.60 7.69 -6.58
N ARG A 189 -10.81 8.08 -7.59
CA ARG A 189 -11.32 8.39 -8.94
C ARG A 189 -12.02 7.20 -9.60
N VAL A 190 -11.56 5.97 -9.36
CA VAL A 190 -12.19 4.75 -9.87
C VAL A 190 -13.29 4.21 -8.94
N GLY A 191 -13.66 4.95 -7.90
CA GLY A 191 -14.77 4.61 -7.00
C GLY A 191 -14.49 3.46 -6.05
N ARG A 192 -13.21 3.17 -5.75
CA ARG A 192 -12.80 2.08 -4.86
C ARG A 192 -12.45 2.53 -3.44
N VAL A 193 -12.07 3.80 -3.26
CA VAL A 193 -11.81 4.40 -1.96
C VAL A 193 -12.66 5.66 -1.80
N THR A 194 -13.11 5.94 -0.57
CA THR A 194 -13.66 7.25 -0.19
C THR A 194 -12.69 7.94 0.75
N LEU A 195 -12.17 9.12 0.37
CA LEU A 195 -11.32 9.91 1.25
C LEU A 195 -12.19 10.78 2.17
N LEU A 196 -12.03 10.57 3.48
CA LEU A 196 -12.71 11.30 4.54
C LEU A 196 -11.72 12.27 5.17
N ARG A 197 -11.83 13.55 4.84
CA ARG A 197 -10.87 14.60 5.18
C ARG A 197 -11.28 15.38 6.42
N CYS A 198 -12.58 15.47 6.69
CA CYS A 198 -13.10 16.10 7.91
C CYS A 198 -14.27 15.27 8.49
N PRO A 199 -14.69 15.54 9.74
CA PRO A 199 -15.82 14.83 10.36
C PRO A 199 -17.12 14.88 9.55
N GLU A 200 -17.36 15.97 8.81
CA GLU A 200 -18.54 16.12 7.95
C GLU A 200 -18.57 15.08 6.81
N ASP A 201 -17.40 14.63 6.34
CA ASP A 201 -17.31 13.58 5.32
C ASP A 201 -17.85 12.24 5.82
N LEU A 202 -17.96 12.01 7.13
CA LEU A 202 -18.50 10.76 7.69
C LEU A 202 -19.93 10.48 7.20
N ALA A 203 -20.69 11.52 6.83
CA ALA A 203 -22.01 11.38 6.20
C ALA A 203 -21.99 10.68 4.82
N ARG A 204 -20.81 10.56 4.18
CA ARG A 204 -20.62 9.84 2.90
C ARG A 204 -20.51 8.33 3.10
N ILE A 205 -20.34 7.85 4.33
CA ILE A 205 -20.21 6.42 4.62
C ILE A 205 -21.54 5.72 4.38
N GLN A 206 -21.51 4.64 3.61
CA GLN A 206 -22.65 3.76 3.38
C GLN A 206 -22.45 2.45 4.14
N LEU A 207 -23.17 2.29 5.26
CA LEU A 207 -23.18 1.05 6.03
C LEU A 207 -24.23 0.10 5.47
N ARG A 208 -23.77 -0.97 4.84
CA ARG A 208 -24.59 -2.06 4.31
C ARG A 208 -23.76 -3.32 4.23
N HIS A 209 -24.43 -4.47 4.22
CA HIS A 209 -23.80 -5.72 3.82
C HIS A 209 -23.21 -5.56 2.42
N ARG A 210 -21.95 -5.98 2.26
CA ARG A 210 -21.29 -5.91 0.96
C ARG A 210 -21.77 -7.04 0.05
N GLY A 211 -21.62 -6.81 -1.25
CA GLY A 211 -21.77 -7.86 -2.26
C GLY A 211 -20.57 -8.82 -2.30
N PRO A 212 -20.51 -9.70 -3.31
CA PRO A 212 -19.34 -10.54 -3.53
C PRO A 212 -18.09 -9.67 -3.78
N LEU A 213 -16.92 -10.25 -3.54
CA LEU A 213 -15.65 -9.60 -3.88
C LEU A 213 -15.60 -9.30 -5.38
N ALA A 214 -15.02 -8.16 -5.72
CA ALA A 214 -14.83 -7.72 -7.09
C ALA A 214 -13.41 -7.17 -7.26
N PRO A 215 -12.39 -8.07 -7.29
CA PRO A 215 -11.00 -7.69 -7.44
C PRO A 215 -10.77 -6.76 -8.64
N LEU A 216 -9.90 -5.75 -8.50
CA LEU A 216 -9.57 -4.83 -9.57
C LEU A 216 -8.79 -5.51 -10.71
N ASP A 217 -7.90 -6.46 -10.37
CA ASP A 217 -7.03 -7.19 -11.30
C ASP A 217 -6.45 -6.30 -12.41
N THR A 218 -5.73 -5.26 -11.98
CA THR A 218 -5.29 -4.20 -12.90
C THR A 218 -4.19 -4.68 -13.83
N ASN A 219 -3.41 -5.67 -13.40
CA ASN A 219 -2.40 -6.34 -14.21
C ASN A 219 -2.08 -7.76 -13.69
N PRO A 220 -2.71 -8.81 -14.23
CA PRO A 220 -2.47 -10.20 -13.80
C PRO A 220 -1.06 -10.73 -14.12
N TYR A 221 -0.30 -10.03 -14.98
CA TYR A 221 1.06 -10.42 -15.39
C TYR A 221 2.15 -9.61 -14.68
N LEU A 222 1.78 -8.76 -13.71
CA LEU A 222 2.72 -7.84 -13.08
C LEU A 222 3.87 -8.57 -12.38
N LEU A 223 3.58 -9.66 -11.66
CA LEU A 223 4.60 -10.44 -10.97
C LEU A 223 5.65 -10.99 -11.94
N GLN A 224 5.21 -11.62 -13.04
CA GLN A 224 6.12 -12.20 -14.03
C GLN A 224 6.95 -11.11 -14.69
N HIS A 225 6.35 -9.98 -15.04
CA HIS A 225 7.07 -8.85 -15.64
C HIS A 225 8.13 -8.30 -14.68
N LEU A 226 7.79 -8.06 -13.42
CA LEU A 226 8.72 -7.49 -12.45
C LEU A 226 9.85 -8.44 -12.08
N VAL A 227 9.58 -9.75 -11.98
CA VAL A 227 10.62 -10.76 -11.76
C VAL A 227 11.64 -10.75 -12.89
N THR A 228 11.18 -10.77 -14.15
CA THR A 228 12.06 -10.70 -15.32
C THR A 228 12.89 -9.41 -15.32
N LEU A 229 12.23 -8.26 -15.10
CA LEU A 229 12.90 -6.97 -15.07
C LEU A 229 13.99 -6.88 -13.98
N ILE A 230 13.69 -7.39 -12.78
CA ILE A 230 14.64 -7.39 -11.66
C ILE A 230 15.82 -8.32 -11.98
N ALA A 231 15.58 -9.50 -12.55
CA ALA A 231 16.62 -10.46 -12.92
C ALA A 231 17.56 -9.91 -14.01
N GLU A 232 17.01 -9.28 -15.05
CA GLU A 232 17.79 -8.63 -16.12
C GLU A 232 18.66 -7.50 -15.57
N ARG A 233 18.08 -6.64 -14.73
CA ARG A 233 18.82 -5.54 -14.08
C ARG A 233 19.88 -6.04 -13.11
N ALA A 234 19.62 -7.13 -12.41
CA ALA A 234 20.59 -7.73 -11.52
C ALA A 234 21.81 -8.25 -12.29
N THR A 235 21.56 -8.91 -13.43
CA THR A 235 22.61 -9.45 -14.31
C THR A 235 23.47 -8.33 -14.90
N GLN A 236 22.86 -7.25 -15.39
CA GLN A 236 23.58 -6.07 -15.94
C GLN A 236 24.54 -5.41 -14.94
N VAL A 237 24.19 -5.41 -13.65
CA VAL A 237 25.03 -4.82 -12.58
C VAL A 237 26.18 -5.74 -12.17
N LEU A 238 26.02 -7.06 -12.36
CA LEU A 238 27.03 -8.06 -11.99
C LEU A 238 28.04 -8.35 -13.10
N GLN A 239 27.78 -7.94 -14.34
CA GLN A 239 28.76 -8.04 -15.41
C GLN A 239 29.86 -6.96 -15.23
N PRO A 240 31.15 -7.33 -15.28
CA PRO A 240 32.23 -6.35 -15.21
C PRO A 240 32.12 -5.38 -16.39
N PRO A 241 32.54 -4.11 -16.23
CA PRO A 241 32.56 -3.18 -17.36
C PRO A 241 33.44 -3.78 -18.47
N GLU A 242 32.92 -3.81 -19.70
CA GLU A 242 33.72 -4.20 -20.86
C GLU A 242 34.95 -3.28 -20.92
N THR A 243 36.13 -3.86 -20.71
CA THR A 243 37.39 -3.15 -20.89
C THR A 243 37.45 -2.69 -22.35
N PRO A 244 37.55 -1.39 -22.66
CA PRO A 244 37.69 -0.97 -24.03
C PRO A 244 38.99 -1.56 -24.57
N ALA A 245 38.88 -2.41 -25.60
CA ALA A 245 40.03 -3.01 -26.26
C ALA A 245 40.93 -1.87 -26.77
N LYS A 246 42.05 -1.63 -26.09
CA LYS A 246 43.12 -0.78 -26.61
C LYS A 246 43.56 -1.41 -27.94
N ARG A 247 43.18 -0.79 -29.05
CA ARG A 247 43.82 -1.04 -30.36
C ARG A 247 45.29 -0.69 -30.19
N LEU A 248 46.13 -1.70 -29.94
CA LEU A 248 47.56 -1.57 -30.10
C LEU A 248 47.81 -1.37 -31.59
N VAL A 249 48.01 -0.11 -32.00
CA VAL A 249 48.60 0.21 -33.29
C VAL A 249 50.07 -0.14 -33.17
N LEU A 250 50.45 -1.34 -33.58
CA LEU A 250 51.84 -1.71 -33.81
C LEU A 250 52.33 -0.92 -35.03
N SER A 251 53.09 0.15 -34.80
CA SER A 251 53.89 0.77 -35.85
C SER A 251 55.10 -0.12 -36.10
N ALA A 252 55.11 -0.77 -37.26
CA ALA A 252 56.32 -1.38 -37.79
C ALA A 252 57.18 -0.25 -38.38
N SER A 253 58.26 0.15 -37.71
CA SER A 253 59.34 0.86 -38.38
C SER A 253 60.27 -0.18 -39.00
N GLU A 254 60.33 -0.15 -40.32
CA GLU A 254 61.25 -0.93 -41.13
C GLU A 254 62.70 -0.53 -40.79
N ARG A 255 63.50 -1.52 -40.42
CA ARG A 255 64.96 -1.41 -40.42
C ARG A 255 65.42 -1.56 -41.86
N THR A 256 65.80 -0.46 -42.49
CA THR A 256 66.70 -0.50 -43.64
C THR A 256 68.13 -0.51 -43.12
N SER A 257 68.80 -1.64 -43.34
CA SER A 257 70.25 -1.81 -43.29
C SER A 257 70.74 -2.27 -44.67
N SER A 258 71.99 -1.91 -45.01
CA SER A 258 72.69 -1.97 -46.33
C SER A 258 72.58 -0.65 -47.10
N GLN A 259 73.65 0.01 -47.55
CA GLN A 259 75.09 -0.29 -47.66
C GLN A 259 75.87 1.03 -47.66
#